data_AF-A0A6A4H5X7-F1
#
_entry.id   AF-A0A6A4H5X7-F1
#
_cell.length_a   1.000
_cell.length_b   1.000
_cell.length_c   1.000
_cell.angle_alpha   90.00
_cell.angle_beta   90.00
_cell.angle_gamma   90.00
#
_symmetry.space_group_name_H-M   'P 1'
#
loop_
_entity.id
_entity.type
_entity.pdbx_description
1 polymer ?
#
loop_
_entity_poly.entity_id
_entity_poly.type
_entity_poly.pdbx_seq_one_letter_code
_entity_poly.pdbx_strand_id
1 'polypeptide(L)'
;ELEDCEKQIKALESRRKSLREYADQLQALLSPFRKVPDEILQRVFDECCNMNHFVVDNPSKTRGDIRQIPALALSTVCSRWRRNGLAMPNIW
;
A
#
# COMPACT_ATOMS: atom_id res chain seq x y z
N GLU A 1 -18.16 -36.45 -12.71
CA GLU A 1 -18.18 -35.09 -13.30
C GLU A 1 -18.92 -34.10 -12.40
N LEU A 2 -20.23 -34.28 -12.14
CA LEU A 2 -21.00 -33.42 -11.23
C LEU A 2 -20.40 -33.27 -9.82
N GLU A 3 -19.96 -34.36 -9.21
CA GLU A 3 -19.37 -34.35 -7.86
C GLU A 3 -18.02 -33.62 -7.79
N ASP A 4 -17.27 -33.60 -8.91
CA ASP A 4 -16.01 -32.87 -9.00
C ASP A 4 -16.26 -31.36 -9.13
N CYS A 5 -17.25 -30.97 -9.95
CA CYS A 5 -17.70 -29.58 -10.04
C CYS A 5 -18.18 -29.04 -8.69
N GLU A 6 -18.95 -29.80 -7.92
CA GLU A 6 -19.41 -29.38 -6.59
C GLU A 6 -18.24 -29.19 -5.60
N LYS A 7 -17.22 -30.05 -5.65
CA LYS A 7 -16.01 -29.91 -4.85
C LYS A 7 -15.24 -28.64 -5.22
N GLN A 8 -15.10 -28.35 -6.51
CA GLN A 8 -14.44 -27.14 -6.99
C GLN A 8 -15.20 -25.86 -6.57
N ILE A 9 -16.53 -25.86 -6.66
CA ILE A 9 -17.37 -24.72 -6.23
C ILE A 9 -17.15 -24.47 -4.73
N LYS A 10 -17.23 -25.50 -3.89
CA LYS A 10 -17.00 -25.36 -2.44
C LYS A 10 -15.60 -24.82 -2.11
N ALA A 11 -14.58 -25.29 -2.83
CA ALA A 11 -13.21 -24.81 -2.65
C ALA A 11 -13.08 -23.31 -3.01
N LEU A 12 -13.68 -22.89 -4.12
CA LEU A 12 -13.69 -21.49 -4.56
C LEU A 12 -14.47 -20.58 -3.60
N GLU A 13 -15.62 -21.04 -3.10
CA GLU A 13 -16.40 -20.30 -2.11
C GLU A 13 -15.66 -20.11 -0.80
N SER A 14 -15.00 -21.17 -0.32
CA SER A 14 -14.14 -21.11 0.86
C SER A 14 -13.01 -20.11 0.67
N ARG A 15 -12.29 -20.18 -0.46
CA ARG A 15 -11.21 -19.24 -0.78
C ARG A 15 -11.72 -17.79 -0.86
N ARG A 16 -12.88 -17.57 -1.50
CA ARG A 16 -13.51 -16.25 -1.58
C ARG A 16 -13.84 -15.71 -0.18
N LYS A 17 -14.36 -16.55 0.70
CA LYS A 17 -14.67 -16.18 2.08
C LYS A 17 -13.41 -15.76 2.84
N SER A 18 -12.35 -16.57 2.81
CA SER A 18 -11.08 -16.24 3.47
C SER A 18 -10.45 -14.95 2.94
N LEU A 19 -10.50 -14.72 1.62
CA LEU A 19 -10.00 -13.47 1.03
C LEU A 19 -10.81 -12.26 1.49
N ARG A 20 -12.13 -12.41 1.63
CA ARG A 20 -13.00 -11.33 2.10
C ARG A 20 -12.74 -11.01 3.58
N GLU A 21 -12.63 -12.03 4.42
CA GLU A 21 -12.25 -11.86 5.84
C GLU A 21 -10.90 -11.16 5.99
N TYR A 22 -9.91 -11.52 5.16
CA TYR A 22 -8.61 -10.86 5.16
C TYR A 22 -8.68 -9.41 4.70
N ALA A 23 -9.46 -9.12 3.65
CA ALA A 23 -9.68 -7.74 3.19
C ALA A 23 -10.37 -6.88 4.27
N ASP A 24 -11.35 -7.43 4.98
CA ASP A 24 -12.04 -6.75 6.08
C ASP A 24 -11.08 -6.43 7.24
N GLN A 25 -10.19 -7.37 7.58
CA GLN A 25 -9.13 -7.13 8.57
C GLN A 25 -8.19 -6.00 8.14
N LEU A 26 -7.71 -6.02 6.90
CA LEU A 26 -6.88 -4.93 6.36
C LEU A 26 -7.63 -3.59 6.37
N GLN A 27 -8.92 -3.59 6.06
CA GLN A 27 -9.73 -2.38 6.04
C GLN A 27 -9.96 -1.81 7.45
N ALA A 28 -10.06 -2.67 8.47
CA ALA A 28 -10.09 -2.24 9.87
C ALA A 28 -8.79 -1.54 10.28
N LEU A 29 -7.63 -2.02 9.80
CA LEU A 29 -6.33 -1.37 10.02
C LEU A 29 -6.23 0.02 9.37
N LEU A 30 -6.99 0.29 8.30
CA LEU A 30 -7.02 1.60 7.67
C LEU A 30 -7.80 2.66 8.47
N SER A 31 -8.69 2.25 9.38
CA SER A 31 -9.51 3.17 10.19
C SER A 31 -8.67 4.14 11.04
N PRO A 32 -7.65 3.69 11.81
CA PRO A 32 -6.69 4.58 12.48
C PRO A 32 -6.01 5.54 11.52
N PHE A 33 -5.49 5.06 10.38
CA PHE A 33 -4.77 5.87 9.40
C PHE A 33 -5.61 6.93 8.69
N ARG A 34 -6.95 6.84 8.77
CA ARG A 34 -7.89 7.89 8.32
C ARG A 34 -8.20 8.93 9.39
N LYS A 35 -7.89 8.67 10.65
CA LYS A 35 -8.11 9.59 11.78
C LYS A 35 -6.86 10.36 12.20
N VAL A 36 -5.68 9.92 11.76
CA VAL A 36 -4.41 10.65 11.98
C VAL A 36 -4.51 12.07 11.41
N PRO A 37 -4.16 13.13 12.17
CA PRO A 37 -4.08 14.49 11.65
C PRO A 37 -3.05 14.64 10.53
N ASP A 38 -3.25 15.61 9.63
CA ASP A 38 -2.35 15.82 8.49
C ASP A 38 -0.93 16.19 8.95
N GLU A 39 -0.76 16.87 10.10
CA GLU A 39 0.55 17.21 10.69
C GLU A 39 1.35 15.97 11.10
N ILE A 40 0.67 14.94 11.60
CA ILE A 40 1.32 13.68 11.97
C ILE A 40 1.69 12.89 10.70
N LEU A 41 0.85 12.94 9.66
CA LEU A 41 1.19 12.35 8.36
C LEU A 41 2.42 13.02 7.75
N GLN A 42 2.49 14.36 7.78
CA GLN A 42 3.64 15.13 7.29
C GLN A 42 4.92 14.75 8.04
N ARG A 43 4.86 14.60 9.38
CA ARG A 43 6.02 14.11 10.15
C ARG A 43 6.48 12.71 9.72
N VAL A 44 5.57 11.80 9.38
CA VAL A 44 5.95 10.48 8.85
C VAL A 44 6.73 10.64 7.54
N PHE A 45 6.27 11.51 6.64
CA PHE A 45 6.99 11.82 5.41
C PHE A 45 8.37 12.43 5.68
N ASP A 46 8.48 13.44 6.56
CA ASP A 46 9.76 14.09 6.87
C ASP A 46 10.80 13.09 7.41
N GLU A 47 10.39 12.17 8.27
CA GLU A 47 11.28 11.15 8.85
C GLU A 47 11.64 10.05 7.86
N CYS A 48 10.69 9.62 7.02
CA CYS A 48 10.87 8.47 6.13
C CYS A 48 11.46 8.83 4.77
N CYS A 49 11.32 10.08 4.32
CA CYS A 49 11.67 10.52 2.97
C CYS A 49 12.96 11.35 2.91
N ASN A 50 13.87 11.16 3.88
CA ASN A 50 15.18 11.81 3.90
C ASN A 50 16.09 11.43 2.70
N MET A 51 15.81 10.31 2.02
CA MET A 51 16.47 9.89 0.78
C MET A 51 15.43 9.35 -0.20
N ASN A 52 15.20 10.07 -1.31
CA ASN A 52 14.48 9.54 -2.47
C ASN A 52 15.44 9.33 -3.62
N HIS A 53 15.87 8.09 -3.81
CA HIS A 53 16.74 7.72 -4.91
C HIS A 53 15.92 7.43 -6.16
N PHE A 54 15.56 8.47 -6.91
CA PHE A 54 15.03 8.35 -8.27
C PHE A 54 16.15 8.05 -9.30
N VAL A 55 17.22 7.37 -8.89
CA VAL A 55 18.37 7.11 -9.74
C VAL A 55 18.06 5.90 -10.63
N VAL A 56 17.81 6.16 -11.91
CA VAL A 56 17.67 5.15 -12.96
C VAL A 56 19.07 4.79 -13.48
N ASP A 57 19.92 4.23 -12.63
CA ASP A 57 21.31 3.90 -13.06
C ASP A 57 21.39 2.62 -13.89
N ASN A 58 20.34 1.79 -13.87
CA ASN A 58 20.26 0.61 -14.74
C ASN A 58 18.82 0.05 -14.84
N PRO A 59 18.14 0.10 -16.01
CA PRO A 59 16.75 -0.36 -16.19
C PRO A 59 16.49 -1.78 -15.68
N SER A 60 17.51 -2.65 -15.77
CA SER A 60 17.45 -4.05 -15.33
C SER A 60 17.52 -4.24 -13.81
N LYS A 61 18.07 -3.25 -13.07
CA LYS A 61 18.10 -3.18 -11.60
C LYS A 61 17.08 -2.19 -11.03
N THR A 62 16.35 -1.45 -11.89
CA THR A 62 15.35 -0.43 -11.51
C THR A 62 14.03 -1.03 -11.03
N ARG A 63 14.04 -2.28 -10.55
CA ARG A 63 13.11 -2.65 -9.47
C ARG A 63 13.72 -2.12 -8.19
N GLY A 64 13.83 -0.79 -8.10
CA GLY A 64 14.25 -0.12 -6.88
C GLY A 64 13.35 -0.64 -5.78
N ASP A 65 13.97 -1.26 -4.77
CA ASP A 65 13.26 -1.67 -3.55
C ASP A 65 12.36 -0.50 -3.13
N ILE A 66 11.12 -0.76 -2.73
CA ILE A 66 10.17 0.28 -2.30
C ILE A 66 10.79 1.17 -1.20
N ARG A 67 11.81 0.64 -0.50
CA ARG A 67 12.69 1.35 0.45
C ARG A 67 13.56 2.46 -0.15
N GLN A 68 13.79 2.48 -1.46
CA GLN A 68 14.60 3.47 -2.18
C GLN A 68 13.78 4.67 -2.69
N ILE A 69 12.45 4.53 -2.69
CA ILE A 69 11.48 5.53 -3.16
C ILE A 69 10.38 5.77 -2.11
N PRO A 70 10.76 6.11 -0.86
CA PRO A 70 9.83 6.18 0.27
C PRO A 70 8.68 7.16 0.05
N ALA A 71 8.91 8.30 -0.61
CA ALA A 71 7.82 9.26 -0.89
C ALA A 71 6.75 8.69 -1.81
N LEU A 72 7.18 7.94 -2.84
CA LEU A 72 6.25 7.23 -3.72
C LEU A 72 5.52 6.13 -2.96
N ALA A 73 6.25 5.33 -2.18
CA ALA A 73 5.70 4.23 -1.38
C ALA A 73 4.58 4.70 -0.45
N LEU A 74 4.85 5.71 0.38
CA LEU A 74 3.89 6.26 1.33
C LEU A 74 2.69 6.90 0.61
N SER A 75 2.91 7.53 -0.55
CA SER A 75 1.84 8.11 -1.37
C SER A 75 0.90 7.06 -2.01
N THR A 76 1.20 5.77 -1.93
CA THR A 76 0.31 4.70 -2.40
C THR A 76 -0.69 4.20 -1.35
N VAL A 77 -0.52 4.55 -0.07
CA VAL A 77 -1.36 4.05 1.04
C VAL A 77 -2.85 4.38 0.83
N CYS A 78 -3.18 5.66 0.60
CA CYS A 78 -4.52 6.10 0.20
C CYS A 78 -4.51 7.51 -0.42
N SER A 79 -5.65 7.99 -0.90
CA SER A 79 -5.80 9.32 -1.50
C SER A 79 -5.36 10.46 -0.57
N ARG A 80 -5.58 10.33 0.74
CA ARG A 80 -5.18 11.35 1.72
C ARG A 80 -3.66 11.42 1.92
N TRP A 81 -3.00 10.26 1.98
CA TRP A 81 -1.53 10.20 2.05
C TRP A 81 -0.91 10.77 0.79
N ARG A 82 -1.47 10.43 -0.38
CA ARG A 82 -1.05 11.03 -1.67
C ARG A 82 -1.19 12.55 -1.67
N ARG A 83 -2.32 13.09 -1.20
CA ARG A 83 -2.54 14.54 -1.13
C ARG A 83 -1.50 15.23 -0.25
N ASN A 84 -1.20 14.65 0.92
CA ASN A 84 -0.18 15.20 1.82
C ASN A 84 1.22 15.14 1.18
N GLY A 85 1.62 13.99 0.61
CA GLY A 85 2.92 13.87 -0.05
C GLY A 85 3.10 14.84 -1.23
N LEU A 86 2.05 15.06 -2.03
CA LEU A 86 2.09 16.06 -3.12
C LEU A 86 2.13 17.51 -2.61
N ALA A 87 1.67 17.77 -1.39
CA ALA A 87 1.76 19.09 -0.74
C ALA A 87 3.14 19.34 -0.11
N MET A 88 4.06 18.37 -0.17
CA MET A 88 5.42 18.44 0.35
C MET A 88 6.43 18.31 -0.81
N PRO A 89 6.76 19.38 -1.55
CA PRO A 89 7.66 19.30 -2.70
C PRO A 89 9.09 18.89 -2.34
N ASN A 90 9.51 19.11 -1.09
CA ASN A 90 10.85 18.82 -0.58
C ASN A 90 11.15 17.31 -0.41
N ILE A 91 10.13 16.46 -0.43
CA ILE A 91 10.29 15.00 -0.26
C ILE A 91 10.30 14.25 -1.60
N TRP A 92 10.38 14.92 -2.75
CA TRP A 92 10.51 14.30 -4.06
C TRP A 92 11.89 14.61 -4.64
#